data_AF-B5H3H1-F1
#
_entry.id   AF-B5H3H1-F1
#
_cell.length_a   1.000
_cell.length_b   1.000
_cell.length_c   1.000
_cell.angle_alpha   90.00
_cell.angle_beta   90.00
_cell.angle_gamma   90.00
#
_symmetry.space_group_name_H-M   'P 1'
#
loop_
_entity.id
_entity.type
_entity.pdbx_description
1 polymer ?
#
loop_
_entity_poly.entity_id
_entity_poly.type
_entity_poly.pdbx_seq_one_letter_code
_entity_poly.pdbx_strand_id
1 'polypeptide(L)'
;MDDHGDDFGRWDVEASLGAVQRSDEEWAVIAGYIRHAANKIGPTLPLCLPGEPQECGRTAQQHVLAWSAHLKAVAHHLIEQSAPSQARAAHVAGPLYQRQLTELRSLNAPQHV
;
A
#
# COMPACT_ATOMS: atom_id res chain seq x y z
N MET A 1 -1.49 1.95 30.31
CA MET A 1 -1.36 0.76 29.44
C MET A 1 -1.93 1.20 28.13
N ASP A 2 -1.06 1.55 27.20
CA ASP A 2 -1.45 2.12 25.92
C ASP A 2 -2.06 1.00 25.08
N ASP A 3 -3.32 1.21 24.69
CA ASP A 3 -4.04 0.36 23.75
C ASP A 3 -3.37 0.50 22.38
N HIS A 4 -2.57 -0.50 22.02
CA HIS A 4 -1.82 -0.52 20.77
C HIS A 4 -2.65 -1.00 19.57
N GLY A 5 -3.97 -1.09 19.69
CA GLY A 5 -4.82 -1.52 18.59
C GLY A 5 -4.63 -3.00 18.26
N ASP A 6 -4.48 -3.84 19.30
CA ASP A 6 -4.41 -5.30 19.18
C ASP A 6 -5.75 -5.93 18.72
N ASP A 7 -6.79 -5.10 18.52
CA ASP A 7 -8.10 -5.44 17.95
C ASP A 7 -8.07 -5.73 16.44
N PHE A 8 -6.90 -5.78 15.80
CA PHE A 8 -6.75 -6.51 14.56
C PHE A 8 -6.94 -8.01 14.87
N GLY A 9 -8.19 -8.47 14.87
CA GLY A 9 -8.55 -9.87 15.09
C GLY A 9 -7.69 -10.83 14.27
N ARG A 10 -7.54 -12.09 14.76
CA ARG A 10 -6.76 -13.17 14.14
C ARG A 10 -6.76 -13.05 12.61
N TRP A 11 -5.64 -12.58 12.05
CA TRP A 11 -5.35 -12.60 10.61
C TRP A 11 -5.10 -14.03 10.12
N ASP A 12 -5.81 -15.00 10.68
CA ASP A 12 -5.43 -16.40 10.73
C ASP A 12 -6.47 -17.29 10.01
N VAL A 13 -7.49 -16.67 9.41
CA VAL A 13 -8.57 -17.38 8.72
C VAL A 13 -8.43 -17.40 7.19
N GLU A 14 -7.39 -16.74 6.65
CA GLU A 14 -7.03 -16.79 5.22
C GLU A 14 -5.58 -17.25 4.97
N ALA A 15 -4.96 -17.92 5.95
CA ALA A 15 -3.60 -18.47 5.85
C ALA A 15 -3.47 -19.70 4.91
N SER A 16 -4.41 -19.88 3.97
CA SER A 16 -4.39 -20.96 2.96
C SER A 16 -4.56 -20.45 1.51
N LEU A 17 -4.27 -19.18 1.27
CA LEU A 17 -3.86 -18.71 -0.05
C LEU A 17 -2.35 -18.56 0.03
N GLY A 18 -1.60 -19.51 -0.53
CA GLY A 18 -0.14 -19.56 -0.42
C GLY A 18 0.52 -18.20 -0.68
N ALA A 19 1.62 -17.93 0.03
CA ALA A 19 2.38 -16.68 -0.11
C ALA A 19 2.50 -16.32 -1.60
N VAL A 20 2.04 -15.12 -1.99
CA VAL A 20 1.91 -14.75 -3.39
C VAL A 20 3.28 -14.87 -4.08
N GLN A 21 3.40 -15.89 -4.93
CA GLN A 21 4.61 -16.13 -5.71
C GLN A 21 4.56 -15.19 -6.92
N ARG A 22 5.51 -14.26 -6.98
CA ARG A 22 5.72 -13.35 -8.11
C ARG A 22 7.18 -13.41 -8.52
N SER A 23 7.44 -13.27 -9.81
CA SER A 23 8.79 -13.08 -10.31
C SER A 23 9.34 -11.71 -9.89
N ASP A 24 10.66 -11.56 -9.94
CA ASP A 24 11.29 -10.26 -9.67
C ASP A 24 10.86 -9.18 -10.68
N GLU A 25 10.56 -9.56 -11.91
CA GLU A 25 10.03 -8.65 -12.95
C GLU A 25 8.63 -8.14 -12.58
N GLU A 26 7.74 -9.03 -12.13
CA GLU A 26 6.40 -8.65 -11.65
C GLU A 26 6.49 -7.73 -10.43
N TRP A 27 7.42 -8.01 -9.51
CA TRP A 27 7.68 -7.13 -8.39
C TRP A 27 8.23 -5.76 -8.83
N ALA A 28 9.08 -5.70 -9.86
CA ALA A 28 9.63 -4.44 -10.36
C ALA A 28 8.54 -3.56 -10.95
N VAL A 29 7.59 -4.15 -11.69
CA VAL A 29 6.40 -3.45 -12.19
C VAL A 29 5.58 -2.86 -11.03
N ILE A 30 5.30 -3.66 -10.00
CA ILE A 30 4.54 -3.21 -8.82
C ILE A 30 5.30 -2.09 -8.09
N ALA A 31 6.61 -2.23 -7.91
CA ALA A 31 7.45 -1.22 -7.28
C ALA A 31 7.43 0.10 -8.05
N GLY A 32 7.47 0.04 -9.39
CA GLY A 32 7.32 1.20 -10.26
C GLY A 32 5.99 1.94 -10.04
N TYR A 33 4.87 1.22 -9.96
CA TYR A 33 3.56 1.82 -9.67
C TYR A 33 3.50 2.45 -8.29
N ILE A 34 4.01 1.77 -7.26
CA ILE A 34 4.03 2.31 -5.89
C ILE A 34 4.90 3.56 -5.81
N ARG A 35 6.07 3.55 -6.46
CA ARG A 35 6.94 4.73 -6.56
C ARG A 35 6.20 5.90 -7.20
N HIS A 36 5.51 5.66 -8.32
CA HIS A 36 4.74 6.69 -8.99
C HIS A 36 3.62 7.24 -8.08
N ALA A 37 2.92 6.38 -7.36
CA ALA A 37 1.89 6.79 -6.40
C ALA A 37 2.47 7.62 -5.24
N ALA A 38 3.57 7.16 -4.63
CA ALA A 38 4.23 7.87 -3.54
C ALA A 38 4.72 9.27 -3.97
N ASN A 39 5.29 9.38 -5.17
CA ASN A 39 5.76 10.65 -5.73
C ASN A 39 4.63 11.66 -5.98
N LYS A 40 3.35 11.25 -6.03
CA LYS A 40 2.23 12.18 -6.19
C LYS A 40 1.86 12.90 -4.89
N ILE A 41 2.12 12.30 -3.74
CA ILE A 41 1.67 12.81 -2.44
C ILE A 41 2.81 13.06 -1.45
N GLY A 42 4.04 12.74 -1.84
CA GLY A 42 5.23 12.84 -1.01
C GLY A 42 6.48 13.23 -1.81
N PRO A 43 7.65 13.21 -1.16
CA PRO A 43 8.92 13.51 -1.83
C PRO A 43 9.23 12.47 -2.91
N THR A 44 10.02 12.89 -3.91
CA THR A 44 10.44 12.01 -4.99
C THR A 44 11.34 10.89 -4.47
N LEU A 45 10.90 9.66 -4.63
CA LEU A 45 11.67 8.46 -4.33
C LEU A 45 12.73 8.17 -5.42
N PRO A 46 13.86 7.54 -5.05
CA PRO A 46 14.98 7.30 -5.95
C PRO A 46 14.66 6.27 -7.06
N LEU A 47 15.44 6.36 -8.16
CA LEU A 47 15.45 5.41 -9.26
C LEU A 47 16.46 4.28 -9.00
N CYS A 48 16.16 3.42 -8.02
CA CYS A 48 17.09 2.39 -7.53
C CYS A 48 16.57 0.94 -7.63
N LEU A 49 15.60 0.65 -8.50
CA LEU A 49 15.17 -0.71 -8.81
C LEU A 49 16.27 -1.49 -9.56
N PRO A 50 16.21 -2.84 -9.57
CA PRO A 50 17.08 -3.65 -10.41
C PRO A 50 17.05 -3.18 -11.88
N GLY A 51 18.23 -2.91 -12.45
CA GLY A 51 18.37 -2.41 -13.82
C GLY A 51 18.25 -0.90 -14.01
N GLU A 52 18.03 -0.12 -12.94
CA GLU A 52 18.02 1.35 -13.01
C GLU A 52 19.42 1.96 -12.79
N PRO A 53 19.67 3.21 -13.25
CA PRO A 53 20.99 3.83 -13.18
C PRO A 53 21.57 3.97 -11.76
N GLN A 54 20.74 3.95 -10.73
CA GLN A 54 21.14 4.06 -9.32
C GLN A 54 20.74 2.81 -8.54
N GLU A 55 20.81 1.63 -9.17
CA GLU A 55 20.50 0.36 -8.53
C GLU A 55 21.22 0.21 -7.17
N CYS A 56 20.43 -0.08 -6.12
CA CYS A 56 20.93 -0.14 -4.74
C CYS A 56 21.20 -1.56 -4.24
N GLY A 57 21.09 -2.58 -5.10
CA GLY A 57 21.28 -4.00 -4.78
C GLY A 57 20.16 -4.66 -3.97
N ARG A 58 19.05 -3.94 -3.72
CA ARG A 58 17.85 -4.51 -3.07
C ARG A 58 16.90 -5.11 -4.10
N THR A 59 16.21 -6.17 -3.72
CA THR A 59 15.23 -6.81 -4.61
C THR A 59 14.04 -5.89 -4.87
N ALA A 60 13.33 -6.11 -5.98
CA ALA A 60 12.13 -5.34 -6.27
C ALA A 60 11.04 -5.52 -5.19
N GLN A 61 10.94 -6.72 -4.60
CA GLN A 61 10.04 -6.99 -3.47
C GLN A 61 10.37 -6.12 -2.25
N GLN A 62 11.65 -5.93 -1.93
CA GLN A 62 12.06 -5.05 -0.82
C GLN A 62 11.66 -3.59 -1.08
N HIS A 63 11.77 -3.13 -2.33
CA HIS A 63 11.30 -1.81 -2.73
C HIS A 63 9.78 -1.67 -2.58
N VAL A 64 9.01 -2.67 -3.02
CA VAL A 64 7.56 -2.69 -2.82
C VAL A 64 7.20 -2.50 -1.36
N LEU A 65 7.82 -3.25 -0.45
CA LEU A 65 7.55 -3.16 0.98
C LEU A 65 7.90 -1.77 1.54
N ALA A 66 9.12 -1.29 1.28
CA ALA A 66 9.60 -0.01 1.80
C ALA A 66 8.77 1.17 1.27
N TRP A 67 8.49 1.21 -0.02
CA TRP A 67 7.76 2.30 -0.64
C TRP A 67 6.26 2.24 -0.33
N SER A 68 5.68 1.05 -0.14
CA SER A 68 4.28 0.93 0.31
C SER A 68 4.11 1.45 1.73
N ALA A 69 5.07 1.15 2.62
CA ALA A 69 5.05 1.67 3.99
C ALA A 69 5.15 3.20 3.99
N HIS A 70 6.04 3.76 3.17
CA HIS A 70 6.16 5.20 3.01
C HIS A 70 4.86 5.84 2.47
N LEU A 71 4.30 5.28 1.39
CA LEU A 71 3.04 5.74 0.80
C LEU A 71 1.90 5.74 1.84
N LYS A 72 1.76 4.65 2.60
CA LYS A 72 0.75 4.54 3.65
C LYS A 72 0.93 5.61 4.73
N ALA A 73 2.16 5.81 5.22
CA ALA A 73 2.44 6.78 6.26
C ALA A 73 2.12 8.22 5.81
N VAL A 74 2.55 8.61 4.61
CA VAL A 74 2.29 9.94 4.05
C VAL A 74 0.79 10.14 3.83
N ALA A 75 0.10 9.17 3.23
CA ALA A 75 -1.35 9.24 3.03
C ALA A 75 -2.10 9.39 4.36
N HIS A 76 -1.71 8.62 5.38
CA HIS A 76 -2.32 8.68 6.71
C HIS A 76 -2.14 10.06 7.33
N HIS A 77 -0.91 10.60 7.30
CA HIS A 77 -0.62 11.93 7.83
C HIS A 77 -1.42 13.04 7.13
N LEU A 78 -1.55 12.99 5.80
CA LEU A 78 -2.35 13.95 5.05
C LEU A 78 -3.85 13.86 5.41
N ILE A 79 -4.37 12.66 5.64
CA ILE A 79 -5.75 12.46 6.10
C ILE A 79 -5.95 13.07 7.49
N GLU A 80 -5.02 12.84 8.42
CA GLU A 80 -5.08 13.43 9.76
C GLU A 80 -5.05 14.97 9.73
N GLN A 81 -4.15 15.56 8.94
CA GLN A 81 -4.06 17.01 8.79
C GLN A 81 -5.31 17.62 8.13
N SER A 82 -5.93 16.89 7.20
CA SER A 82 -7.10 17.37 6.47
C SER A 82 -8.41 17.10 7.20
N ALA A 83 -8.38 16.33 8.29
CA ALA A 83 -9.56 15.97 9.05
C ALA A 83 -9.79 16.97 10.21
N PRO A 84 -10.99 17.57 10.32
CA PRO A 84 -11.31 18.51 11.40
C PRO A 84 -11.44 17.85 12.78
N SER A 85 -11.41 16.52 12.87
CA SER A 85 -11.44 15.76 14.12
C SER A 85 -10.92 14.33 13.95
N GLN A 86 -10.48 13.71 15.06
CA GLN A 86 -10.01 12.32 15.09
C GLN A 86 -11.08 11.33 14.61
N ALA A 87 -12.35 11.54 15.00
CA ALA A 87 -13.46 10.70 14.53
C ALA A 87 -13.65 10.78 13.01
N ARG A 88 -13.45 11.96 12.42
CA ARG A 88 -13.52 12.14 10.95
C ARG A 88 -12.32 11.50 10.26
N ALA A 89 -11.12 11.63 10.82
CA ALA A 89 -9.92 10.96 10.30
C ALA A 89 -10.08 9.44 10.28
N ALA A 90 -10.53 8.85 11.40
CA ALA A 90 -10.77 7.40 11.52
C ALA A 90 -11.81 6.90 10.51
N HIS A 91 -12.91 7.65 10.31
CA HIS A 91 -13.93 7.31 9.33
C HIS A 91 -13.42 7.33 7.87
N VAL A 92 -12.58 8.32 7.52
CA VAL A 92 -12.02 8.44 6.16
C VAL A 92 -10.94 7.39 5.90
N ALA A 93 -10.04 7.16 6.87
CA ALA A 93 -8.92 6.23 6.72
C ALA A 93 -9.33 4.74 6.74
N GLY A 94 -10.44 4.40 7.42
CA GLY A 94 -10.92 3.02 7.51
C GLY A 94 -12.15 2.77 6.61
N PRO A 95 -13.37 3.07 7.08
CA PRO A 95 -14.61 2.76 6.37
C PRO A 95 -14.67 3.28 4.92
N LEU A 96 -14.33 4.55 4.70
CA LEU A 96 -14.43 5.15 3.36
C LEU A 96 -13.41 4.51 2.41
N TYR A 97 -12.16 4.30 2.86
CA TYR A 97 -11.14 3.59 2.09
C TYR A 97 -11.60 2.17 1.69
N GLN A 98 -12.14 1.39 2.63
CA GLN A 98 -12.61 0.03 2.35
C GLN A 98 -13.75 -0.02 1.34
N ARG A 99 -14.67 0.94 1.42
CA ARG A 99 -15.74 1.09 0.42
C ARG A 99 -15.16 1.37 -0.97
N GLN A 100 -14.26 2.36 -1.07
CA GLN A 100 -13.64 2.72 -2.35
C GLN A 100 -12.83 1.55 -2.95
N LEU A 101 -12.11 0.82 -2.10
CA LEU A 101 -11.33 -0.34 -2.51
C LEU A 101 -12.24 -1.45 -3.06
N THR A 102 -13.37 -1.70 -2.39
CA THR A 102 -14.38 -2.66 -2.85
C THR A 102 -14.96 -2.26 -4.20
N GLU A 103 -15.33 -0.99 -4.37
CA GLU A 103 -15.84 -0.46 -5.64
C GLU A 103 -14.81 -0.63 -6.78
N LEU A 104 -13.54 -0.27 -6.54
CA LEU A 104 -12.47 -0.44 -7.53
C LEU A 104 -12.21 -1.90 -7.90
N ARG A 105 -12.30 -2.82 -6.93
CA ARG A 105 -12.19 -4.26 -7.19
C ARG A 105 -13.35 -4.78 -8.02
N SER A 106 -14.57 -4.29 -7.76
CA SER A 106 -15.75 -4.68 -8.53
C SER A 106 -15.70 -4.21 -9.99
N LEU A 107 -15.15 -3.01 -10.22
CA LEU A 107 -14.96 -2.46 -11.57
C LEU A 107 -13.90 -3.21 -12.38
N ASN A 108 -12.91 -3.80 -11.71
CA ASN A 108 -11.81 -4.55 -12.32
C ASN A 108 -12.02 -6.07 -12.30
N ALA A 109 -13.18 -6.56 -11.83
CA ALA A 109 -13.49 -7.98 -11.89
C ALA A 109 -13.72 -8.40 -13.36
N PRO A 110 -13.10 -9.50 -13.84
CA PRO A 110 -13.33 -9.97 -15.19
C PRO A 110 -14.81 -10.29 -15.38
N GLN A 111 -15.44 -9.66 -16.37
CA GLN A 111 -16.78 -10.04 -16.80
C GLN A 111 -16.67 -11.44 -17.41
N HIS A 112 -17.08 -12.48 -16.66
CA HIS A 112 -17.29 -13.79 -17.23
C HIS A 112 -18.41 -13.68 -18.28
N VAL A 113 -18.02 -13.69 -19.55
CA VAL A 113 -18.88 -13.95 -20.71
C VAL A 113 -18.82 -15.44 -21.01
#